data_AF-A0A537IR44-F1
#
_entry.id   AF-A0A537IR44-F1
#
_cell.length_a   1.000
_cell.length_b   1.000
_cell.length_c   1.000
_cell.angle_alpha   90.00
_cell.angle_beta   90.00
_cell.angle_gamma   90.00
#
_symmetry.space_group_name_H-M   'P 1'
#
loop_
_entity.id
_entity.type
_entity.pdbx_description
1 polymer ?
#
loop_
_entity_poly.entity_id
_entity_poly.type
_entity_poly.pdbx_seq_one_letter_code
_entity_poly.pdbx_strand_id
1 'polypeptide(L)'
;MRISLLRLLTQTSALLTLFSCSVQKQITQSAKENVLATPALQTAHVGISIYEPATNKYWFDYQGDHYFVPASNTKLPTCYAAM
;
A
#
# COMPACT_ATOMS: atom_id res chain seq x y z
N MET A 1 -44.37 -2.46 -0.33
CA MET A 1 -43.38 -2.68 -1.40
C MET A 1 -42.16 -1.74 -1.32
N ARG A 2 -42.34 -0.42 -1.15
CA ARG A 2 -41.23 0.57 -1.11
C ARG A 2 -40.21 0.37 0.03
N ILE A 3 -40.66 -0.07 1.21
CA ILE A 3 -39.79 -0.27 2.39
C ILE A 3 -38.87 -1.50 2.24
N SER A 4 -39.33 -2.60 1.62
CA SER A 4 -38.47 -3.76 1.32
C SER A 4 -37.42 -3.45 0.25
N LEU A 5 -37.75 -2.62 -0.74
CA LEU A 5 -36.82 -2.20 -1.79
C LEU A 5 -35.67 -1.36 -1.22
N LEU A 6 -35.99 -0.45 -0.29
CA LEU A 6 -35.00 0.39 0.38
C LEU A 6 -34.05 -0.43 1.27
N ARG A 7 -34.58 -1.44 1.98
CA ARG A 7 -33.78 -2.39 2.77
C ARG A 7 -32.84 -3.24 1.91
N LEU A 8 -33.32 -3.69 0.74
CA LEU A 8 -32.52 -4.46 -0.21
C LEU A 8 -31.39 -3.61 -0.81
N LEU A 9 -31.66 -2.35 -1.16
CA LEU A 9 -30.66 -1.38 -1.63
C LEU A 9 -29.60 -1.06 -0.56
N THR A 10 -29.99 -0.95 0.72
CA THR A 10 -29.03 -0.75 1.81
C THR A 10 -28.14 -1.98 2.05
N GLN A 11 -28.67 -3.20 1.87
CA GLN A 11 -27.89 -4.42 2.01
C GLN A 11 -26.89 -4.62 0.86
N THR A 12 -27.26 -4.30 -0.38
CA THR A 12 -26.36 -4.42 -1.53
C THR A 12 -25.21 -3.41 -1.47
N SER A 13 -25.46 -2.18 -0.99
CA SER A 13 -24.40 -1.19 -0.79
C SER A 13 -23.35 -1.62 0.23
N ALA A 14 -23.74 -2.36 1.28
CA ALA A 14 -22.80 -2.84 2.30
C ALA A 14 -21.90 -3.98 1.80
N LEU A 15 -22.32 -4.74 0.79
CA LEU A 15 -21.54 -5.84 0.24
C LEU A 15 -20.43 -5.36 -0.72
N LEU A 16 -20.63 -4.20 -1.36
CA LEU A 16 -19.69 -3.63 -2.32
C LEU A 16 -18.42 -3.05 -1.68
N THR A 17 -18.47 -2.67 -0.40
CA THR A 17 -17.32 -2.07 0.30
C THR A 17 -16.22 -3.09 0.65
N LEU A 18 -16.54 -4.39 0.63
CA LEU A 18 -15.60 -5.47 0.97
C LEU A 18 -14.55 -5.74 -0.12
N PHE A 19 -14.80 -5.35 -1.38
CA PHE A 19 -13.87 -5.58 -2.48
C PHE A 19 -12.65 -4.64 -2.47
N SER A 20 -12.77 -3.47 -1.83
CA SER A 20 -11.72 -2.44 -1.85
C SER A 20 -10.45 -2.85 -1.11
N CYS A 21 -10.51 -3.77 -0.15
CA CYS A 21 -9.33 -4.25 0.58
C CYS A 21 -8.56 -5.37 -0.15
N SER A 22 -9.10 -5.88 -1.26
CA SER A 22 -8.53 -7.04 -1.96
C SER A 22 -7.16 -6.73 -2.59
N VAL A 23 -6.99 -5.53 -3.15
CA VAL A 23 -5.75 -5.14 -3.85
C VAL A 23 -4.58 -4.98 -2.87
N GLN A 24 -4.75 -4.23 -1.78
CA GLN A 24 -3.75 -4.14 -0.70
C GLN A 24 -3.34 -5.53 -0.21
N LYS A 25 -4.32 -6.40 0.07
CA LYS A 25 -4.05 -7.76 0.55
C LYS A 25 -3.22 -8.56 -0.46
N GLN A 26 -3.54 -8.46 -1.74
CA GLN A 26 -2.80 -9.14 -2.82
C GLN A 26 -1.36 -8.63 -2.91
N ILE A 27 -1.15 -7.31 -2.84
CA ILE A 27 0.20 -6.71 -2.89
C ILE A 27 1.01 -7.14 -1.67
N THR A 28 0.42 -7.07 -0.46
CA THR A 28 1.10 -7.50 0.77
C THR A 28 1.49 -8.98 0.72
N GLN A 29 0.60 -9.85 0.25
CA GLN A 29 0.90 -11.28 0.12
C GLN A 29 2.02 -11.52 -0.90
N SER A 30 1.93 -10.88 -2.06
CA SER A 30 2.95 -10.97 -3.10
C SER A 30 4.32 -10.49 -2.63
N ALA A 31 4.37 -9.34 -1.95
CA ALA A 31 5.60 -8.79 -1.39
C ALA A 31 6.22 -9.74 -0.35
N LYS A 32 5.40 -10.33 0.53
CA LYS A 32 5.85 -11.28 1.54
C LYS A 32 6.47 -12.53 0.90
N GLU A 33 5.80 -13.12 -0.08
CA GLU A 33 6.22 -14.39 -0.67
C GLU A 33 7.35 -14.25 -1.68
N ASN A 34 7.34 -13.20 -2.50
CA ASN A 34 8.22 -13.09 -3.66
C ASN A 34 9.38 -12.11 -3.46
N VAL A 35 9.28 -11.20 -2.50
CA VAL A 35 10.31 -10.17 -2.26
C VAL A 35 10.94 -10.38 -0.89
N LEU A 36 10.18 -10.20 0.19
CA LEU A 36 10.70 -10.21 1.56
C LEU A 36 11.20 -11.59 2.01
N ALA A 37 10.65 -12.67 1.45
CA ALA A 37 11.15 -14.02 1.73
C ALA A 37 12.45 -14.36 0.98
N THR A 38 12.93 -13.52 0.06
CA THR A 38 14.17 -13.77 -0.68
C THR A 38 15.37 -13.85 0.27
N PRO A 39 16.25 -14.87 0.18
CA PRO A 39 17.36 -15.04 1.11
C PRO A 39 18.26 -13.81 1.28
N ALA A 40 18.49 -13.05 0.20
CA ALA A 40 19.30 -11.83 0.22
C ALA A 40 18.69 -10.69 1.06
N LEU A 41 17.38 -10.70 1.29
CA LEU A 41 16.66 -9.67 2.04
C LEU A 41 16.32 -10.09 3.47
N GLN A 42 16.39 -11.38 3.81
CA GLN A 42 16.03 -11.89 5.15
C GLN A 42 16.93 -11.34 6.27
N THR A 43 18.18 -11.03 5.97
CA THR A 43 19.15 -10.47 6.94
C THR A 43 19.32 -8.97 6.82
N ALA A 44 18.70 -8.33 5.82
CA ALA A 44 18.81 -6.91 5.58
C ALA A 44 17.71 -6.13 6.30
N HIS A 45 18.00 -4.87 6.65
CA HIS A 45 16.96 -3.91 7.02
C HIS A 45 16.38 -3.34 5.71
N VAL A 46 15.08 -3.53 5.47
CA VAL A 46 14.44 -3.20 4.19
C VAL A 46 13.20 -2.36 4.42
N GLY A 47 13.19 -1.14 3.90
CA GLY A 47 11.99 -0.31 3.79
C GLY A 47 11.44 -0.34 2.37
N ILE A 48 10.13 -0.56 2.21
CA ILE A 48 9.42 -0.50 0.92
C ILE A 48 8.12 0.26 1.11
N SER A 49 7.98 1.39 0.40
CA SER A 49 6.75 2.18 0.40
C SER A 49 6.31 2.45 -1.05
N ILE A 50 5.08 2.09 -1.38
CA ILE A 50 4.44 2.32 -2.69
C ILE A 50 3.31 3.30 -2.48
N TYR A 51 3.51 4.54 -2.93
CA TYR A 51 2.56 5.64 -2.78
C TYR A 51 1.80 5.90 -4.08
N GLU A 52 0.47 5.99 -3.99
CA GLU A 52 -0.41 6.35 -5.11
C GLU A 52 -0.86 7.81 -5.00
N PRO A 53 -0.33 8.72 -5.83
CA PRO A 53 -0.59 10.15 -5.71
C PRO A 53 -2.03 10.54 -6.07
N ALA A 54 -2.72 9.83 -6.97
CA ALA A 54 -4.09 10.20 -7.36
C ALA A 54 -5.09 9.99 -6.22
N THR A 55 -4.79 9.08 -5.29
CA THR A 55 -5.66 8.75 -4.16
C THR A 55 -5.11 9.20 -2.81
N ASN A 56 -3.87 9.70 -2.77
CA ASN A 56 -3.12 10.03 -1.56
C ASN A 56 -3.06 8.88 -0.55
N LYS A 57 -2.82 7.66 -1.05
CA LYS A 57 -2.78 6.45 -0.22
C LYS A 57 -1.54 5.62 -0.53
N TYR A 58 -1.04 4.93 0.49
CA TYR A 58 -0.06 3.88 0.29
C TYR A 58 -0.75 2.60 -0.16
N TRP A 59 -0.29 2.05 -1.29
CA TRP A 59 -0.66 0.71 -1.75
C TRP A 59 0.03 -0.37 -0.95
N PHE A 60 1.23 -0.08 -0.48
CA PHE A 60 2.03 -0.94 0.36
C PHE A 60 2.98 -0.09 1.17
N ASP A 61 3.12 -0.39 2.45
CA ASP A 61 4.10 0.25 3.31
C ASP A 61 4.67 -0.78 4.28
N TYR A 62 5.96 -1.03 4.16
CA TYR A 62 6.71 -1.97 4.98
C TYR A 62 7.94 -1.25 5.51
N GLN A 63 7.93 -0.96 6.81
CA GLN A 63 9.00 -0.22 7.50
C GLN A 63 9.32 1.16 6.88
N GLY A 64 8.35 1.81 6.23
CA GLY A 64 8.56 3.12 5.59
C GLY A 64 8.82 4.28 6.54
N ASP A 65 8.54 4.08 7.84
CA ASP A 65 8.78 5.00 8.94
C ASP A 65 10.19 4.88 9.54
N HIS A 66 11.03 3.96 9.05
CA HIS A 66 12.39 3.75 9.53
C HIS A 66 13.42 4.56 8.73
N TYR A 67 14.50 4.97 9.41
CA TYR A 67 15.63 5.63 8.76
C TYR A 67 16.64 4.61 8.21
N PHE A 68 16.95 4.71 6.92
CA PHE A 68 17.94 3.89 6.23
C PHE A 68 19.07 4.77 5.69
N VAL A 69 20.22 4.16 5.38
CA VAL A 69 21.31 4.85 4.67
C VAL A 69 20.94 4.97 3.18
N PRO A 70 20.65 6.18 2.66
CA PRO A 70 19.98 6.34 1.36
C PRO A 70 20.92 6.23 0.15
N ALA A 71 22.23 6.08 0.36
CA ALA A 71 23.25 6.11 -0.71
C ALA A 71 23.03 7.29 -1.68
N SER A 72 22.89 7.04 -2.98
CA SER A 72 22.63 8.10 -3.96
C SER A 72 21.22 8.68 -3.92
N ASN A 73 20.26 8.08 -3.21
CA ASN A 73 18.90 8.62 -3.09
C ASN A 73 18.85 9.96 -2.35
N THR A 74 19.91 10.33 -1.60
CA THR A 74 20.12 11.70 -1.08
C THR A 74 20.00 12.77 -2.17
N LYS A 75 20.28 12.42 -3.43
CA LYS A 75 20.16 13.34 -4.57
C LYS A 75 18.72 13.82 -4.80
N LEU A 76 17.70 13.03 -4.43
CA LEU A 76 16.29 13.39 -4.64
C LEU A 76 15.89 14.64 -3.83
N PRO A 77 16.04 14.67 -2.48
CA PRO A 77 15.74 15.87 -1.72
C PRO A 77 16.69 17.03 -2.04
N THR A 78 17.97 16.77 -2.34
CA THR A 78 18.90 17.83 -2.76
C THR A 78 18.47 18.50 -4.07
N CYS A 79 18.03 17.72 -5.05
CA CYS A 79 17.53 18.24 -6.33
C CYS A 79 16.29 19.10 -6.09
N TYR A 80 15.32 18.60 -5.30
CA TYR A 80 14.11 19.34 -4.96
C TYR A 80 14.42 20.67 -4.26
N ALA A 81 15.37 20.68 -3.32
CA ALA A 81 15.77 21.90 -2.61
C ALA A 81 16.49 22.94 -3.49
N ALA A 82 17.04 22.52 -4.64
CA ALA A 82 17.76 23.39 -5.56
C ALA A 82 16.87 23.99 -6.68
N MET A 83 15.63 23.51 -6.82
CA MET A 83 14.61 24.03 -7.75
C MET A 83 13.87 25.22 -7.16
#